data_AF-A0A8X6HRC9-F1
#
_entry.id   AF-A0A8X6HRC9-F1
#
_cell.length_a   1.000
_cell.length_b   1.000
_cell.length_c   1.000
_cell.angle_alpha   90.00
_cell.angle_beta   90.00
_cell.angle_gamma   90.00
#
_symmetry.space_group_name_H-M   'P 1'
#
loop_
_entity.id
_entity.type
_entity.pdbx_description
1 polymer ?
#
loop_
_entity_poly.entity_id
_entity_poly.type
_entity_poly.pdbx_seq_one_letter_code
_entity_poly.pdbx_strand_id
1 'polypeptide(L)' 'MFRQIKIHEKDVDWQRILWRNSPTEPTKEYRLTTVTYGTSSAPFISTRILRQLAIDEQENFPATSRATLCHFYVDDY' A
#
# COMPACT_ATOMS: atom_id res chain seq x y z
N MET A 1 3.37 -4.18 3.67
CA MET A 1 3.73 -3.44 2.44
C MET A 1 2.78 -2.26 2.16
N PHE A 2 1.50 -2.49 1.84
CA PHE A 2 0.55 -1.44 1.40
C PHE A 2 0.48 -0.19 2.29
N ARG A 3 0.39 -0.37 3.61
CA ARG A 3 0.27 0.73 4.58
C ARG A 3 1.52 1.62 4.73
N GLN A 4 2.64 1.26 4.10
CA GLN A 4 3.84 2.11 4.04
C GLN A 4 3.76 3.15 2.92
N ILE A 5 2.67 3.15 2.14
CA ILE A 5 2.49 4.03 0.97
C ILE A 5 1.36 5.00 1.28
N LYS A 6 1.70 6.28 1.46
CA LYS A 6 0.72 7.34 1.74
C LYS A 6 -0.10 7.63 0.48
N ILE A 7 -1.41 7.80 0.64
CA ILE A 7 -2.30 8.29 -0.42
C ILE A 7 -2.05 9.79 -0.59
N HIS A 8 -2.02 10.23 -1.85
CA HIS A 8 -1.87 11.64 -2.17
C HIS A 8 -3.05 12.44 -1.59
N GLU A 9 -2.78 13.62 -1.02
CA GLU A 9 -3.77 14.36 -0.19
C GLU A 9 -5.07 14.69 -0.92
N LYS A 10 -4.98 14.97 -2.23
CA LYS A 10 -6.15 15.21 -3.09
C LYS A 10 -7.02 13.96 -3.29
N ASP A 11 -6.47 12.78 -3.07
CA ASP A 11 -7.12 11.51 -3.33
C ASP A 11 -7.65 10.82 -2.05
N VAL A 12 -7.28 11.33 -0.87
CA VAL A 12 -7.66 10.75 0.43
C VAL A 12 -9.18 10.71 0.62
N ASP A 13 -9.92 11.66 0.04
CA ASP A 13 -11.38 11.68 0.16
C ASP A 13 -12.06 10.52 -0.57
N TRP A 14 -11.43 9.99 -1.64
CA TRP A 14 -11.90 8.80 -2.37
C TRP A 14 -11.68 7.49 -1.60
N GLN A 15 -10.94 7.54 -0.49
CA GLN A 15 -10.68 6.40 0.40
C GLN A 15 -11.56 6.43 1.65
N ARG A 16 -12.75 7.04 1.55
CA ARG A 16 -13.69 7.17 2.67
C ARG A 16 -14.40 5.85 2.96
N ILE A 17 -14.48 5.50 4.24
CA ILE A 17 -15.28 4.38 4.72
C ILE A 17 -16.26 4.86 5.79
N LEU A 18 -17.38 4.17 5.88
CA LEU A 18 -18.40 4.36 6.90
C LEU A 18 -18.31 3.22 7.92
N TRP A 19 -18.38 3.54 9.21
CA TRP A 19 -18.28 2.55 10.28
C TRP A 19 -19.20 2.88 11.45
N ARG A 20 -19.79 1.83 12.04
CA ARG A 20 -20.52 1.87 13.32
C ARG A 20 -20.38 0.51 14.00
N ASN A 21 -20.32 0.48 15.33
CA ASN A 21 -20.16 -0.79 16.05
C ASN A 21 -21.49 -1.53 16.24
N SER A 22 -22.59 -0.78 16.26
CA SER A 22 -23.94 -1.32 16.40
C SER A 22 -24.92 -0.55 15.50
N PRO A 23 -26.09 -1.13 15.14
CA PRO A 23 -27.07 -0.46 14.30
C PRO A 23 -27.70 0.80 14.93
N THR A 24 -27.66 0.90 16.26
CA THR A 24 -28.21 2.02 17.04
C THR A 24 -27.22 3.17 17.21
N GLU A 25 -25.93 2.94 16.99
CA GLU A 25 -24.91 3.99 17.02
C GLU A 25 -24.92 4.85 15.74
N PRO A 26 -24.60 6.16 15.87
CA PRO A 26 -24.35 7.01 14.70
C PRO A 26 -23.23 6.45 13.82
N THR A 27 -23.41 6.58 12.50
CA THR A 27 -22.37 6.22 11.54
C THR A 27 -21.23 7.23 11.61
N LYS A 28 -20.01 6.72 11.74
CA LYS A 28 -18.77 7.49 11.70
C LYS A 28 -18.15 7.40 10.31
N GLU A 29 -17.48 8.47 9.91
CA GLU A 29 -16.76 8.54 8.65
C GLU A 29 -15.26 8.54 8.91
N TYR A 30 -14.53 7.70 8.19
CA TYR A 30 -13.08 7.62 8.26
C TYR A 30 -12.50 7.77 6.86
N ARG A 31 -11.27 8.28 6.77
CA ARG A 31 -10.51 8.33 5.53
C ARG A 31 -9.24 7.52 5.70
N LEU A 32 -9.02 6.58 4.80
CA LEU A 32 -7.79 5.80 4.81
C LEU A 32 -6.68 6.62 4.15
N THR A 33 -5.61 6.88 4.90
CA THR A 33 -4.52 7.77 4.46
C THR A 33 -3.38 7.03 3.76
N THR A 34 -3.47 5.72 3.65
CA THR A 34 -2.47 4.85 3.04
C THR A 34 -3.12 3.86 2.09
N VAL A 35 -2.37 3.36 1.11
CA VAL A 35 -2.84 2.28 0.25
C VAL A 35 -3.29 1.10 1.11
N THR A 36 -4.46 0.56 0.80
CA THR A 36 -5.06 -0.57 1.50
C THR A 36 -5.53 -1.64 0.52
N TYR A 37 -5.82 -2.83 1.04
CA TYR A 37 -6.49 -3.90 0.31
C TYR A 37 -7.85 -3.44 -0.21
N GLY A 38 -8.28 -4.02 -1.33
CA GLY A 38 -9.60 -3.78 -1.93
C GLY A 38 -9.63 -2.71 -3.02
N THR A 39 -8.55 -1.96 -3.23
CA THR A 39 -8.40 -1.11 -4.43
C THR A 39 -7.70 -1.90 -5.54
N SER A 40 -8.19 -1.78 -6.77
CA SER A 40 -7.65 -2.52 -7.93
C SER A 40 -6.19 -2.17 -8.23
N SER A 41 -5.76 -0.95 -7.90
CA SER A 41 -4.41 -0.45 -8.13
C SER A 41 -3.40 -0.80 -7.03
N ALA A 42 -3.85 -1.18 -5.83
CA ALA A 42 -2.96 -1.44 -4.69
C ALA A 42 -1.83 -2.45 -4.98
N PRO A 43 -2.10 -3.64 -5.60
CA PRO A 43 -1.05 -4.61 -5.89
C PRO A 43 0.02 -4.07 -6.84
N PHE A 44 -0.40 -3.33 -7.87
CA PHE A 44 0.51 -2.73 -8.83
C PHE A 44 1.39 -1.67 -8.18
N ILE A 45 0.78 -0.71 -7.48
CA ILE A 45 1.51 0.41 -6.84
C ILE A 45 2.59 -0.13 -5.90
N SER A 46 2.23 -1.12 -5.10
CA SER A 46 3.11 -1.61 -4.04
C SER A 46 4.26 -2.46 -4.58
N THR A 47 3.97 -3.33 -5.55
CA THR A 47 5.02 -4.08 -6.27
C THR A 47 5.95 -3.13 -7.02
N ARG A 48 5.42 -2.09 -7.68
CA ARG A 48 6.23 -1.13 -8.43
C ARG A 48 7.20 -0.35 -7.53
N ILE A 49 6.76 0.02 -6.32
CA ILE A 49 7.59 0.73 -5.34
C ILE A 49 8.72 -0.17 -4.84
N LEU A 50 8.43 -1.42 -4.47
CA LEU A 50 9.49 -2.34 -4.03
C LEU A 50 10.52 -2.63 -5.12
N ARG A 51 10.08 -2.77 -6.37
CA ARG A 51 10.99 -2.88 -7.51
C ARG A 51 11.85 -1.63 -7.67
N GLN A 52 11.29 -0.42 -7.49
CA GLN A 52 12.07 0.81 -7.57
C GLN A 52 13.12 0.84 -6.45
N LEU A 53 12.72 0.56 -5.22
CA LEU A 53 13.62 0.54 -4.08
C LEU A 53 14.79 -0.43 -4.28
N ALA A 54 14.51 -1.62 -4.82
CA ALA A 54 15.56 -2.59 -5.15
C ALA A 54 16.54 -2.08 -6.21
N ILE A 55 16.05 -1.34 -7.21
CA ILE A 55 16.90 -0.71 -8.24
C ILE A 55 17.75 0.41 -7.62
N ASP A 56 17.14 1.28 -6.82
CA ASP A 56 17.81 2.43 -6.21
C ASP A 56 18.91 1.99 -5.23
N GLU A 57 18.65 0.91 -4.49
CA GLU A 57 19.53 0.38 -3.43
C GLU A 57 20.45 -0.77 -3.90
N GLN A 58 20.49 -1.06 -5.20
CA GLN A 58 21.24 -2.21 -5.72
C GLN A 58 22.74 -2.16 -5.43
N GLU A 59 23.32 -0.97 -5.34
CA GLU A 59 24.76 -0.79 -5.04
C GLU A 59 25.04 -1.02 -3.56
N ASN A 60 24.13 -0.61 -2.69
CA ASN A 60 24.26 -0.75 -1.23
C ASN A 60 23.92 -2.18 -0.77
N PHE A 61 22.94 -2.82 -1.40
CA PHE A 61 22.40 -4.13 -0.98
C PHE A 61 22.18 -5.09 -2.17
N PRO A 62 23.23 -5.48 -2.90
CA PRO A 62 23.10 -6.21 -4.17
C PRO A 62 22.39 -7.57 -4.07
N ALA A 63 22.60 -8.30 -2.97
CA ALA A 63 21.94 -9.59 -2.76
C ALA A 63 20.42 -9.43 -2.50
N THR A 64 20.06 -8.50 -1.62
CA THR A 64 18.66 -8.20 -1.27
C THR A 64 17.91 -7.64 -2.47
N SER A 65 18.51 -6.68 -3.18
CA SER A 65 17.90 -6.11 -4.38
C SER A 65 17.61 -7.16 -5.45
N ARG A 66 18.52 -8.11 -5.66
CA ARG A 66 18.30 -9.22 -6.60
C ARG A 66 17.15 -10.12 -6.16
N ALA A 67 17.10 -10.48 -4.87
CA ALA A 67 16.00 -11.28 -4.32
C ALA A 67 14.65 -10.56 -4.48
N THR A 68 14.57 -9.27 -4.13
CA THR A 68 13.34 -8.47 -4.27
C THR A 68 12.89 -8.32 -5.73
N LEU A 69 13.81 -8.24 -6.70
CA LEU A 69 13.45 -8.13 -8.12
C LEU A 69 12.96 -9.44 -8.73
N CYS A 70 13.39 -10.59 -8.21
CA CYS A 70 13.17 -11.91 -8.81
C CYS A 70 12.20 -12.81 -8.04
N HIS A 71 12.01 -12.60 -6.73
CA HIS A 71 11.28 -13.52 -5.85
C HIS A 71 10.04 -12.90 -5.17
N PHE A 72 9.64 -11.69 -5.54
CA PHE A 72 8.56 -10.99 -4.85
C PHE A 72 7.23 -11.06 -5.63
N TYR A 73 6.15 -11.49 -4.97
CA TYR A 73 4.79 -11.48 -5.54
C TYR A 73 3.79 -10.80 -4.58
N VAL A 74 3.46 -9.54 -4.90
CA VAL A 74 2.46 -8.73 -4.19
C VAL A 74 2.75 -8.59 -2.69
N ASP A 75 2.21 -9.42 -1.80
CA ASP A 75 2.48 -9.38 -0.36
C ASP A 75 3.29 -10.58 0.14
N ASP A 76 3.61 -11.52 -0.75
CA ASP A 76 4.45 -12.68 -0.48
C ASP A 76 5.90 -12.42 -0.89
N TYR A 77 6.82 -12.69 0.04
CA TYR A 77 8.27 -12.75 -0.14
C TYR A 77 8.79 -14.14 0.19
#